data_AF-A0A4Q3NJF9-F1
#
_entry.id   AF-A0A4Q3NJF9-F1
#
_cell.length_a   1.000
_cell.length_b   1.000
_cell.length_c   1.000
_cell.angle_alpha   90.00
_cell.angle_beta   90.00
_cell.angle_gamma   90.00
#
_symmetry.space_group_name_H-M   'P 1'
#
loop_
_entity.id
_entity.type
_entity.pdbx_description
1 polymer ?
#
loop_
_entity_poly.entity_id
_entity_poly.type
_entity_poly.pdbx_seq_one_letter_code
_entity_poly.pdbx_strand_id
1 'polypeptide(L)' 'TVVVPGKAKSRFTKAGVISGRKPAYKKAYVKVSEGETIDLYANI' A
#
# COMPACT_ATOMS: atom_id res chain seq x y z
N THR A 1 2.82 13.13 5.60
CA THR A 1 3.03 11.80 4.97
C THR A 1 3.15 10.75 6.05
N VAL A 2 2.84 9.49 5.77
CA VAL A 2 2.89 8.39 6.73
C VAL A 2 3.63 7.22 6.10
N VAL A 3 4.52 6.57 6.85
CA VAL A 3 5.20 5.35 6.40
C VAL A 3 4.37 4.15 6.79
N VAL A 4 3.95 3.36 5.81
CA VAL A 4 3.22 2.11 6.06
C VAL A 4 4.23 0.97 6.09
N PRO A 5 4.43 0.32 7.25
CA PRO A 5 5.37 -0.80 7.35
C PRO A 5 4.85 -1.99 6.55
N GLY A 6 5.79 -2.68 5.90
CA GLY A 6 5.54 -3.93 5.21
C GLY A 6 5.01 -5.02 6.15
N LYS A 7 3.94 -5.72 5.75
CA LYS A 7 3.38 -6.82 6.54
C LYS A 7 4.21 -8.09 6.38
N ALA A 8 4.47 -8.78 7.49
CA ALA A 8 5.06 -10.11 7.46
C ALA A 8 4.08 -11.10 6.81
N LYS A 9 4.62 -12.01 6.00
CA LYS A 9 3.89 -13.08 5.33
C LYS A 9 4.67 -14.37 5.45
N SER A 10 4.00 -15.42 5.89
CA SER A 10 4.48 -16.79 5.82
C SER A 10 3.61 -17.58 4.86
N ARG A 11 4.24 -18.47 4.10
CA ARG A 11 3.57 -19.43 3.23
C ARG A 11 4.09 -20.82 3.56
N PHE A 12 3.19 -21.75 3.81
CA PHE A 12 3.50 -23.16 4.01
C PHE A 12 3.57 -23.84 2.64
N THR A 13 4.71 -24.46 2.34
CA THR A 13 4.94 -25.23 1.12
C THR A 13 5.36 -26.64 1.48
N LYS A 14 5.24 -27.59 0.56
CA LYS A 14 5.60 -29.00 0.80
C LYS A 14 7.07 -29.19 1.21
N ALA A 15 7.96 -28.27 0.82
CA ALA A 15 9.38 -28.26 1.16
C ALA A 15 9.72 -27.48 2.45
N GLY A 16 8.74 -26.83 3.08
CA GLY A 16 8.95 -26.07 4.32
C GLY A 16 8.16 -24.76 4.40
N VAL A 17 8.39 -24.00 5.47
CA VAL A 17 7.78 -22.70 5.72
C VAL A 17 8.65 -21.59 5.13
N ILE A 18 8.11 -20.84 4.18
CA ILE A 18 8.79 -19.67 3.59
C ILE A 18 8.25 -18.42 4.28
N SER A 19 9.12 -17.66 4.93
CA SER A 19 8.78 -16.38 5.56
C SER A 19 9.40 -15.21 4.80
N GLY A 20 8.68 -14.11 4.71
CA GLY A 20 9.13 -12.90 4.06
C GLY A 20 8.28 -11.70 4.46
N ARG A 21 8.62 -10.51 3.97
CA ARG A 21 7.90 -9.27 4.30
C ARG A 21 7.64 -8.51 3.01
N LYS A 22 6.42 -8.00 2.86
CA LYS A 22 6.10 -7.09 1.75
C LYS A 22 6.92 -5.80 1.87
N PRO A 23 7.29 -5.13 0.77
CA PRO A 23 7.96 -3.84 0.85
C PRO A 23 7.07 -2.81 1.58
N ALA A 24 7.71 -1.95 2.37
CA ALA A 24 7.04 -0.80 2.97
C ALA A 24 6.81 0.27 1.89
N TYR A 25 5.76 1.08 2.05
CA TYR A 25 5.47 2.18 1.14
C TYR A 25 5.16 3.45 1.91
N LYS A 26 5.37 4.59 1.26
CA LYS A 26 5.06 5.92 1.81
C LYS A 26 3.69 6.36 1.30
N LYS A 27 2.79 6.71 2.22
CA LYS A 27 1.46 7.26 1.94
C LYS A 27 1.47 8.77 2.16
N ALA A 28 0.78 9.51 1.30
CA ALA A 28 0.55 10.95 1.46
C ALA A 28 -0.95 11.22 1.54
N TYR A 29 -1.34 12.09 2.47
CA TYR A 29 -2.66 12.72 2.48
C TYR A 29 -2.45 14.15 1.99
N VAL A 30 -3.21 14.54 0.97
CA VAL A 30 -3.07 15.85 0.30
C VAL A 30 -4.37 16.60 0.49
N LYS A 31 -4.27 17.88 0.88
CA LYS A 31 -5.41 18.79 0.96
C LYS A 31 -5.60 19.42 -0.42
N VAL A 32 -6.82 19.36 -0.94
CA VAL A 32 -7.22 20.03 -2.18
C VAL A 32 -7.89 21.36 -1.83
N SER A 33 -7.87 22.31 -2.76
CA SER A 33 -8.55 23.61 -2.62
C SER A 33 -10.06 23.42 -2.55
N GLU A 34 -10.77 24.36 -1.91
CA GLU A 34 -12.23 24.30 -1.81
C GLU A 34 -12.85 24.38 -3.21
N GLY A 35 -13.61 23.34 -3.59
CA GLY A 35 -14.25 23.21 -4.91
C GLY A 35 -13.49 22.36 -5.93
N GLU A 36 -12.23 21.96 -5.66
CA GLU A 36 -11.49 21.02 -6.51
C GLU A 36 -11.68 19.57 -6.03
N THR A 37 -12.12 18.72 -6.94
CA THR A 37 -12.20 17.27 -6.72
C THR A 37 -11.15 16.55 -7.56
N ILE A 38 -10.42 15.64 -6.92
CA ILE A 38 -9.47 14.77 -7.61
C ILE A 38 -10.24 13.54 -8.10
N ASP A 39 -10.67 13.55 -9.36
CA ASP A 39 -11.23 12.36 -10.01
C ASP A 39 -10.10 11.51 -10.62
N LEU A 40 -9.79 10.39 -9.96
CA LEU A 40 -8.75 9.46 -10.37
C LEU A 40 -9.22 8.40 -11.39
N TYR A 41 -10.50 8.40 -11.75
CA TYR A 41 -11.12 7.34 -12.55
C TYR A 41 -11.99 7.84 -13.71
N ALA A 42 -11.86 9.10 -14.11
CA ALA A 42 -12.64 9.74 -15.20
C ALA A 42 -12.55 9.04 -16.58
N ASN A 43 -11.75 7.98 -16.73
CA ASN A 43 -11.50 7.28 -17.98
C ASN A 43 -11.26 5.75 -17.78
N ILE A 44 -12.09 5.11 -16.97
CA ILE A 44 -12.21 3.64 -16.89
C ILE A 44 -13.60 3.21 -17.36
#